data_AF-A0AAV4ZNI3-F1
#
_entry.id   AF-A0AAV4ZNI3-F1
#
_cell.length_a   1.000
_cell.length_b   1.000
_cell.length_c   1.000
_cell.angle_alpha   90.00
_cell.angle_beta   90.00
_cell.angle_gamma   90.00
#
_symmetry.space_group_name_H-M   'P 1'
#
loop_
_entity.id
_entity.type
_entity.pdbx_description
1 polymer ?
#
loop_
_entity_poly.entity_id
_entity_poly.type
_entity_poly.pdbx_seq_one_letter_code
_entity_poly.pdbx_strand_id
1 'polypeptide(L)'
;MWEPSVVVIAILLGRSTSAVQTMASRKGLPRRDIEPETHRRRWTEQENAEYDAEKRRLRREDGRTPLVELAHALRKSLDTVAIHFLQEVGTTENFLRHAWLPEPPRLDEGRQSRRLECAPVDRRKTPMIRKCLSCEKGFWSEGAHIRRCPNCKAEDEGF
;
A
#
# COMPACT_ATOMS: atom_id res chain seq x y z
N MET A 1 -7.16 16.34 -1.39
CA MET A 1 -8.31 15.59 -0.83
C MET A 1 -7.76 14.26 -0.33
N TRP A 2 -8.05 13.83 0.90
CA TRP A 2 -7.46 12.60 1.45
C TRP A 2 -8.06 11.38 0.75
N GLU A 3 -7.25 10.57 0.07
CA GLU A 3 -7.73 9.37 -0.62
C GLU A 3 -7.53 8.13 0.28
N PRO A 4 -8.59 7.34 0.58
CA PRO A 4 -8.53 6.34 1.64
C PRO A 4 -7.75 5.06 1.26
N SER A 5 -6.42 5.02 1.41
CA SER A 5 -5.60 3.83 1.05
C SER A 5 -5.61 2.70 2.09
N VAL A 6 -6.02 1.50 1.66
CA VAL A 6 -5.97 0.29 2.50
C VAL A 6 -4.53 -0.13 2.77
N VAL A 7 -3.65 0.00 1.79
CA VAL A 7 -2.22 -0.36 1.92
C VAL A 7 -1.54 0.55 2.93
N VAL A 8 -1.72 1.87 2.81
CA VAL A 8 -1.15 2.84 3.74
C VAL A 8 -1.66 2.60 5.16
N ILE A 9 -2.97 2.40 5.35
CA ILE A 9 -3.55 2.08 6.66
C ILE A 9 -2.95 0.78 7.22
N ALA A 10 -2.80 -0.26 6.40
CA ALA A 10 -2.20 -1.53 6.79
C ALA A 10 -0.74 -1.35 7.26
N ILE A 11 0.05 -0.57 6.53
CA ILE A 11 1.45 -0.25 6.88
C ILE A 11 1.50 0.53 8.21
N LEU A 12 0.72 1.59 8.35
CA LEU A 12 0.68 2.43 9.55
C LEU A 12 0.24 1.65 10.80
N LEU A 13 -0.68 0.70 10.65
CA LEU A 13 -1.19 -0.12 11.75
C LEU A 13 -0.37 -1.40 11.99
N GLY A 14 0.61 -1.72 11.12
CA GLY A 14 1.34 -2.99 11.17
C GLY A 14 0.44 -4.22 10.97
N ARG A 15 -0.62 -4.12 10.17
CA ARG A 15 -1.63 -5.16 9.90
C ARG A 15 -1.63 -5.57 8.43
N SER A 16 -2.28 -6.68 8.06
CA SER A 16 -2.56 -6.98 6.64
C SER A 16 -3.63 -6.08 6.06
N THR A 17 -3.54 -5.84 4.75
CA THR A 17 -4.60 -5.25 3.91
C THR A 17 -5.92 -5.99 4.09
N SER A 18 -5.90 -7.33 4.13
CA SER A 18 -7.08 -8.17 4.38
C SER A 18 -7.70 -7.94 5.76
N ALA A 19 -6.89 -7.75 6.81
CA ALA A 19 -7.40 -7.44 8.14
C ALA A 19 -8.05 -6.05 8.17
N VAL A 20 -7.44 -5.06 7.53
CA VAL A 20 -8.00 -3.71 7.39
C VAL A 20 -9.32 -3.73 6.62
N GLN A 21 -9.38 -4.42 5.48
CA GLN A 21 -10.61 -4.58 4.68
C GLN A 21 -11.71 -5.30 5.46
N THR A 22 -11.36 -6.36 6.20
CA THR A 22 -12.33 -7.08 7.05
C THR A 22 -12.90 -6.16 8.12
N MET A 23 -12.06 -5.35 8.77
CA MET A 23 -12.52 -4.37 9.76
C MET A 23 -13.38 -3.27 9.13
N ALA A 24 -12.99 -2.74 7.96
CA ALA A 24 -13.75 -1.73 7.24
C ALA A 24 -15.15 -2.24 6.85
N SER A 25 -15.21 -3.47 6.32
CA SER A 25 -16.47 -4.15 5.97
C SER A 25 -17.38 -4.34 7.19
N ARG A 26 -16.84 -4.83 8.31
CA ARG A 26 -17.59 -4.98 9.58
C ARG A 26 -18.09 -3.66 10.16
N LYS A 27 -17.44 -2.55 9.83
CA LYS A 27 -17.87 -1.20 10.23
C LYS A 27 -18.85 -0.56 9.23
N GLY A 28 -19.21 -1.26 8.15
CA GLY A 28 -20.13 -0.74 7.13
C GLY A 28 -19.56 0.46 6.38
N LEU A 29 -18.22 0.56 6.26
CA LEU A 29 -17.61 1.64 5.51
C LEU A 29 -17.89 1.50 4.01
N PRO A 30 -18.11 2.61 3.29
CA PRO A 30 -18.38 2.56 1.86
C PRO A 30 -17.22 1.88 1.11
N ARG A 31 -17.56 1.10 0.08
CA ARG A 31 -16.57 0.59 -0.85
C ARG A 31 -15.99 1.75 -1.65
N ARG A 32 -14.70 1.69 -1.95
CA ARG A 32 -14.07 2.68 -2.84
C ARG A 32 -14.56 2.42 -4.25
N ASP A 33 -15.10 3.44 -4.88
CA ASP A 33 -15.43 3.44 -6.31
C ASP A 33 -14.20 3.98 -7.04
N ILE A 34 -13.31 3.08 -7.45
CA ILE A 34 -12.08 3.43 -8.16
C ILE A 34 -12.07 2.63 -9.45
N GLU A 35 -11.74 3.30 -10.55
CA GLU A 35 -11.65 2.66 -11.85
C GLU A 35 -10.62 1.52 -11.83
N PRO A 36 -10.87 0.41 -12.53
CA PRO A 36 -9.95 -0.74 -12.54
C PRO A 36 -8.53 -0.38 -12.98
N GLU A 37 -8.41 0.58 -13.89
CA GLU A 37 -7.15 1.04 -14.49
C GLU A 37 -6.22 1.73 -13.46
N THR A 38 -6.81 2.45 -12.49
CA THR A 38 -6.10 3.13 -11.40
C THR A 38 -5.53 2.16 -10.36
N HIS A 39 -6.06 0.93 -10.32
CA HIS A 39 -5.58 -0.17 -9.48
C HIS A 39 -4.61 -1.13 -10.19
N ARG A 40 -4.30 -0.90 -11.47
CA ARG A 40 -3.36 -1.75 -12.22
C ARG A 40 -1.98 -1.73 -11.54
N ARG A 41 -1.57 -2.91 -11.04
CA ARG A 41 -0.31 -3.11 -10.32
C ARG A 41 0.92 -3.28 -11.22
N ARG A 42 0.73 -3.57 -12.51
CA ARG A 42 1.82 -3.73 -13.47
C ARG A 42 2.19 -2.35 -14.02
N TRP A 43 3.45 -1.97 -13.80
CA TRP A 43 4.05 -0.75 -14.33
C TRP A 43 4.81 -1.06 -15.61
N THR A 44 4.63 -0.24 -16.63
CA THR A 44 5.44 -0.20 -17.85
C THR A 44 6.75 0.55 -17.60
N GLU A 45 7.73 0.38 -18.49
CA GLU A 45 9.00 1.13 -18.41
C GLU A 45 8.79 2.64 -18.47
N GLN A 46 7.84 3.09 -19.30
CA GLN A 46 7.47 4.50 -19.38
C GLN A 46 6.87 5.00 -18.06
N GLU A 47 5.91 4.26 -17.47
CA GLU A 47 5.32 4.63 -16.18
C GLU A 47 6.37 4.66 -15.05
N ASN A 48 7.38 3.79 -15.09
CA ASN A 48 8.49 3.82 -14.14
C ASN A 48 9.36 5.07 -14.31
N ALA A 49 9.68 5.44 -15.55
CA ALA A 49 10.43 6.66 -15.85
C ALA A 49 9.66 7.92 -15.41
N GLU A 50 8.35 7.94 -15.65
CA GLU A 50 7.45 9.00 -15.20
C GLU A 50 7.38 9.06 -13.66
N TYR A 51 7.28 7.92 -12.99
CA TYR A 51 7.33 7.83 -11.53
C TYR A 51 8.63 8.41 -10.97
N ASP A 52 9.78 8.06 -11.53
CA ASP A 52 11.07 8.55 -11.06
C ASP A 52 11.27 10.05 -11.33
N ALA A 53 10.77 10.56 -12.45
CA ALA A 53 10.77 11.99 -12.75
C ALA A 53 9.89 12.75 -11.76
N GLU A 54 8.66 12.27 -11.55
CA GLU A 54 7.68 12.95 -10.72
C GLU A 54 8.01 12.87 -9.23
N LYS A 55 8.54 11.74 -8.78
CA LYS A 55 9.07 11.57 -7.43
C LYS A 55 10.21 12.54 -7.13
N ARG A 56 11.10 12.80 -8.09
CA ARG A 56 12.17 13.80 -7.95
C ARG A 56 11.60 15.22 -7.93
N ARG A 57 10.64 15.52 -8.80
CA ARG A 57 9.99 16.84 -8.89
C ARG A 57 9.23 17.22 -7.62
N LEU A 58 8.51 16.25 -7.04
CA LEU A 58 7.66 16.45 -5.85
C LEU A 58 8.41 16.28 -4.53
N ARG A 59 9.72 15.97 -4.56
CA ARG A 59 10.52 15.78 -3.34
C ARG A 59 10.40 17.02 -2.45
N ARG A 60 10.00 16.83 -1.19
CA ARG A 60 9.91 17.91 -0.21
C ARG A 60 11.29 18.32 0.30
N GLU A 61 11.37 19.49 0.92
CA GLU A 61 12.58 20.02 1.55
C GLU A 61 13.13 19.11 2.66
N ASP A 62 12.25 18.41 3.38
CA ASP A 62 12.62 17.41 4.40
C ASP A 62 13.14 16.09 3.80
N GLY A 63 13.26 16.01 2.48
CA GLY A 63 13.70 14.84 1.74
C GLY A 63 12.67 13.72 1.66
N ARG A 64 11.42 13.93 2.07
CA ARG A 64 10.34 12.93 1.94
C ARG A 64 9.58 13.08 0.63
N THR A 65 8.95 12.00 0.19
CA THR A 65 8.13 11.95 -1.02
C THR A 65 6.64 12.02 -0.67
N PRO A 66 5.90 13.03 -1.13
CA PRO A 66 4.49 13.19 -0.85
C PRO A 66 3.65 12.23 -1.70
N LEU A 67 3.19 11.12 -1.09
CA LEU A 67 2.62 9.99 -1.86
C LEU A 67 1.24 10.29 -2.45
N VAL A 68 0.44 11.15 -1.82
CA VAL A 68 -0.90 11.51 -2.32
C VAL A 68 -0.77 12.36 -3.59
N GLU A 69 0.12 13.34 -3.56
CA GLU A 69 0.46 14.20 -4.67
C GLU A 69 1.08 13.41 -5.83
N LEU A 70 1.96 12.46 -5.51
CA LEU A 70 2.55 11.55 -6.49
C LEU A 70 1.49 10.67 -7.16
N ALA A 71 0.55 10.12 -6.39
CA ALA A 71 -0.57 9.34 -6.91
C ALA A 71 -1.45 10.15 -7.87
N HIS A 72 -1.79 11.38 -7.49
CA HIS A 72 -2.55 12.29 -8.36
C HIS A 72 -1.80 12.65 -9.64
N ALA A 73 -0.51 12.96 -9.56
CA ALA A 73 0.30 13.32 -10.73
C ALA A 73 0.40 12.16 -11.74
N LEU A 74 0.53 10.94 -11.24
CA LEU A 74 0.61 9.73 -12.07
C LEU A 74 -0.76 9.17 -12.48
N ARG A 75 -1.86 9.78 -12.03
CA ARG A 75 -3.24 9.27 -12.22
C ARG A 75 -3.37 7.80 -11.79
N LYS A 76 -2.71 7.43 -10.69
CA LYS A 76 -2.75 6.08 -10.09
C LYS A 76 -3.40 6.16 -8.71
N SER A 77 -3.98 5.06 -8.25
CA SER A 77 -4.46 5.00 -6.86
C SER A 77 -3.30 5.09 -5.88
N LEU A 78 -3.55 5.69 -4.71
CA LEU A 78 -2.56 5.73 -3.62
C LEU A 78 -2.10 4.32 -3.20
N ASP A 79 -2.95 3.30 -3.30
CA ASP A 79 -2.56 1.91 -3.01
C ASP A 79 -1.48 1.42 -3.99
N THR A 80 -1.65 1.68 -5.29
CA THR A 80 -0.69 1.29 -6.34
C THR A 80 0.65 1.98 -6.12
N VAL A 81 0.64 3.28 -5.85
CA VAL A 81 1.86 4.05 -5.60
C VAL A 81 2.53 3.63 -4.30
N ALA A 82 1.77 3.40 -3.23
CA ALA A 82 2.33 2.95 -1.95
C ALA A 82 2.99 1.57 -2.05
N ILE A 83 2.39 0.64 -2.81
CA ILE A 83 3.00 -0.67 -3.07
C ILE A 83 4.31 -0.50 -3.85
N HIS A 84 4.31 0.29 -4.92
CA HIS A 84 5.49 0.52 -5.75
C HIS A 84 6.62 1.17 -4.93
N PHE A 85 6.29 2.22 -4.18
CA PHE A 85 7.23 2.89 -3.28
C PHE A 85 7.78 1.94 -2.21
N LEU A 86 6.94 1.08 -1.63
CA LEU A 86 7.39 0.10 -0.65
C LEU A 86 8.34 -0.95 -1.25
N GLN A 87 8.09 -1.38 -2.49
CA GLN A 87 8.99 -2.28 -3.20
C GLN A 87 10.36 -1.63 -3.44
N GLU A 88 10.38 -0.33 -3.77
CA GLU A 88 11.59 0.45 -3.98
C GLU A 88 12.42 0.61 -2.68
N VAL A 89 11.77 0.99 -1.57
CA VAL A 89 12.46 1.26 -0.29
C VAL A 89 12.69 0.00 0.56
N GLY A 90 12.07 -1.12 0.18
CA GLY A 90 12.30 -2.48 0.68
C GLY A 90 11.67 -2.82 2.04
N THR A 91 11.58 -1.87 2.98
CA THR A 91 11.08 -2.12 4.34
C THR A 91 10.00 -1.12 4.75
N THR A 92 9.11 -1.55 5.65
CA THR A 92 8.11 -0.68 6.27
C THR A 92 8.74 0.48 7.02
N GLU A 93 9.90 0.27 7.67
CA GLU A 93 10.60 1.34 8.36
C GLU A 93 11.09 2.43 7.39
N ASN A 94 11.72 2.02 6.28
CA ASN A 94 12.16 2.96 5.25
C ASN A 94 10.96 3.65 4.59
N PHE A 95 9.85 2.94 4.41
CA PHE A 95 8.61 3.54 3.94
C PHE A 95 8.16 4.68 4.85
N LEU A 96 8.06 4.44 6.16
CA LEU A 96 7.64 5.47 7.12
C LEU A 96 8.64 6.63 7.24
N ARG A 97 9.93 6.37 6.99
CA ARG A 97 10.99 7.38 7.01
C ARG A 97 10.96 8.30 5.79
N HIS A 98 10.68 7.74 4.60
CA HIS A 98 10.80 8.45 3.33
C HIS A 98 9.47 8.88 2.71
N ALA A 99 8.36 8.25 3.08
CA ALA A 99 7.04 8.65 2.64
C ALA A 99 6.53 9.82 3.47
N TRP A 100 5.96 10.81 2.80
CA TRP A 100 5.14 11.84 3.42
C TRP A 100 3.68 11.58 3.08
N LEU A 101 2.84 11.57 4.11
CA LEU A 101 1.39 11.43 4.02
C LEU A 101 0.76 12.58 4.80
N PRO A 102 -0.27 13.24 4.26
CA PRO A 102 -1.01 14.25 5.01
C PRO A 102 -1.69 13.61 6.22
N GLU A 103 -1.75 14.35 7.33
CA GLU A 103 -2.48 13.90 8.52
C GLU A 103 -3.94 13.59 8.14
N PRO A 104 -4.50 12.46 8.62
CA PRO A 104 -5.91 12.18 8.40
C PRO A 104 -6.75 13.27 9.09
N PRO A 105 -7.90 13.63 8.51
CA PRO A 105 -8.82 14.55 9.18
C PRO A 105 -9.20 13.99 10.55
N ARG A 106 -9.12 14.83 11.60
CA ARG A 106 -9.52 14.44 12.94
C ARG A 106 -11.02 14.09 12.92
N LEU A 107 -11.34 12.83 13.21
CA LEU A 107 -12.71 12.41 13.41
C LEU A 107 -13.15 12.83 14.81
N ASP A 108 -14.29 13.53 14.88
CA ASP A 108 -14.89 14.06 16.11
C ASP A 108 -14.88 13.03 17.25
N GLU A 109 -14.29 13.41 18.40
CA GLU A 109 -13.85 12.51 19.47
C GLU A 109 -15.01 11.73 20.13
N GLY A 110 -16.24 12.26 20.03
CA GLY A 110 -17.45 11.68 20.60
C GLY A 110 -17.84 10.28 20.07
N ARG A 111 -17.27 9.82 18.93
CA ARG A 111 -17.50 8.47 18.39
C ARG A 111 -16.44 7.43 18.75
N GLN A 112 -15.31 7.83 19.36
CA GLN A 112 -14.14 6.94 19.50
C GLN A 112 -14.19 6.00 20.72
N SER A 113 -14.97 6.32 21.76
CA SER A 113 -14.83 5.68 23.08
C SER A 113 -15.47 4.31 23.26
N ARG A 114 -16.04 3.66 22.21
CA ARG A 114 -16.81 2.41 22.40
C ARG A 114 -16.33 1.13 21.72
N ARG A 115 -15.30 1.13 20.87
CA ARG A 115 -14.91 -0.11 20.16
C ARG A 115 -13.46 -0.16 19.73
N LEU A 116 -12.55 -0.51 20.63
CA LEU A 116 -11.21 -1.00 20.28
C LEU A 116 -10.74 -2.06 21.29
N GLU A 117 -11.33 -3.26 21.26
CA GLU A 117 -10.58 -4.45 21.64
C GLU A 117 -9.84 -4.94 20.39
N CYS A 118 -8.59 -4.54 20.26
CA CYS A 118 -7.72 -4.99 19.18
C CYS A 118 -7.26 -6.41 19.48
N ALA A 119 -7.72 -7.38 18.69
CA ALA A 119 -7.17 -8.73 18.71
C ALA A 119 -5.64 -8.71 18.48
N PRO A 120 -4.88 -9.65 19.09
CA PRO A 120 -3.42 -9.70 18.99
C PRO A 120 -2.94 -9.70 17.52
N VAL A 121 -1.80 -9.04 17.27
CA VAL A 121 -1.18 -8.96 15.94
C VAL A 121 -0.53 -10.32 15.60
N ASP A 122 -1.13 -11.12 14.71
CA ASP A 122 -0.46 -12.28 14.14
C ASP A 122 0.57 -11.83 13.09
N ARG A 123 1.85 -11.81 13.48
CA ARG A 123 2.97 -11.37 12.63
C ARG A 123 3.16 -12.23 11.36
N ARG A 124 2.62 -13.45 11.33
CA ARG A 124 2.65 -14.30 10.13
C ARG A 124 1.74 -13.77 9.02
N LYS A 125 0.77 -12.92 9.38
CA LYS A 125 -0.13 -12.22 8.46
C LYS A 125 0.25 -10.74 8.31
N THR A 126 1.45 -10.34 8.71
CA THR A 126 1.92 -8.97 8.46
C THR A 126 2.39 -8.87 7.02
N PRO A 127 1.92 -7.85 6.28
CA PRO A 127 2.29 -7.69 4.90
C PRO A 127 3.67 -7.05 4.84
N MET A 128 4.53 -7.61 4.01
CA MET A 128 5.93 -7.19 3.90
C MET A 128 6.46 -7.61 2.52
N ILE A 129 7.61 -7.04 2.13
CA ILE A 129 8.36 -7.57 1.00
C ILE A 129 8.95 -8.92 1.40
N ARG A 130 8.65 -9.95 0.62
CA ARG A 130 9.17 -11.31 0.79
C ARG A 130 9.80 -11.77 -0.52
N LYS A 131 10.78 -12.66 -0.43
CA LYS A 131 11.32 -13.34 -1.62
C LYS A 131 10.29 -14.33 -2.18
N CYS A 132 10.12 -14.30 -3.49
CA CYS A 132 9.41 -15.32 -4.26
C CYS A 132 10.14 -16.66 -4.11
N LEU A 133 9.42 -17.76 -3.89
CA LEU A 133 10.00 -19.10 -3.80
C LEU A 133 10.37 -19.67 -5.18
N SER A 134 9.85 -19.09 -6.27
CA SER A 134 10.15 -19.56 -7.64
C SER A 134 11.27 -18.77 -8.30
N CYS A 135 11.26 -17.43 -8.22
CA CYS A 135 12.22 -16.58 -8.91
C CYS A 135 13.11 -15.75 -7.98
N GLU A 136 13.00 -15.95 -6.67
CA GLU A 136 13.74 -15.24 -5.60
C GLU A 136 13.58 -13.71 -5.52
N LYS A 137 12.95 -13.08 -6.52
CA LYS A 137 12.66 -11.65 -6.55
C LYS A 137 11.77 -11.24 -5.38
N GLY A 138 12.04 -10.06 -4.82
CA GLY A 138 11.22 -9.46 -3.79
C GLY A 138 9.83 -9.09 -4.34
N PHE A 139 8.77 -9.46 -3.61
CA PHE A 139 7.41 -9.06 -3.94
C PHE A 139 6.60 -8.79 -2.68
N TRP A 140 5.55 -7.96 -2.81
CA TRP A 140 4.61 -7.70 -1.74
C TRP A 140 3.77 -8.94 -1.45
N SER A 141 3.79 -9.40 -0.21
CA SER A 141 3.04 -10.58 0.23
C SER A 141 2.27 -10.26 1.50
N GLU A 142 0.97 -10.59 1.50
CA GLU A 142 0.04 -10.31 2.60
C GLU A 142 0.16 -11.29 3.79
N GLY A 143 1.00 -12.34 3.67
CA GLY A 143 1.29 -13.27 4.77
C GLY A 143 2.29 -14.36 4.39
N ALA A 144 2.60 -15.24 5.35
CA ALA A 144 3.66 -16.24 5.24
C ALA A 144 3.25 -17.54 4.47
N HIS A 145 2.07 -17.56 3.84
CA HIS A 145 1.60 -18.67 2.99
C HIS A 145 2.43 -18.79 1.70
N ILE A 146 2.21 -19.82 0.88
CA ILE A 146 3.00 -20.15 -0.34
C ILE A 146 3.38 -18.88 -1.12
N ARG A 147 4.65 -18.49 -1.03
CA ARG A 147 5.14 -17.16 -1.44
C ARG A 147 5.57 -17.18 -2.91
N ARG A 148 4.61 -17.10 -3.84
CA ARG A 148 4.90 -16.87 -5.28
C ARG A 148 4.54 -15.45 -5.68
N CYS A 149 5.41 -14.79 -6.44
CA CYS A 149 5.13 -13.46 -6.96
C CYS A 149 4.04 -13.52 -8.05
N PRO A 150 3.32 -12.42 -8.34
CA PRO A 150 2.26 -12.41 -9.34
C PRO A 150 2.71 -12.86 -10.74
N ASN A 151 3.98 -12.62 -11.10
CA ASN A 151 4.51 -13.03 -12.40
C ASN A 151 4.63 -14.55 -12.51
N CYS A 152 5.29 -15.19 -11.54
CA CYS A 152 5.41 -16.65 -11.50
C CYS A 152 4.05 -17.33 -11.30
N LYS A 153 3.12 -16.67 -10.59
CA LYS A 153 1.77 -17.20 -10.44
C LYS A 153 1.00 -17.22 -11.77
N ALA A 154 1.16 -16.20 -12.60
CA ALA A 154 0.52 -16.13 -13.92
C ALA A 154 1.11 -17.17 -14.90
N GLU A 155 2.43 -17.40 -14.85
CA GLU A 155 3.11 -18.42 -15.69
C GLU A 155 2.64 -19.85 -15.38
N ASP A 156 2.38 -20.18 -14.11
CA ASP A 156 1.86 -21.50 -13.71
C ASP A 156 0.37 -21.70 -14.05
N GLU A 157 -0.41 -20.62 -14.14
CA GLU A 157 -1.85 -20.67 -14.45
C GLU A 157 -2.13 -20.67 -15.97
N GLY A 158 -1.10 -20.66 -16.82
CA GLY A 158 -1.23 -20.89 -18.27
C GLY A 158 -1.98 -19.78 -19.02
N PHE A 159 -1.77 -18.51 -18.66
CA PHE A 159 -2.26 -17.34 -19.39
C PHE A 159 -1.15 -16.63 -20.18
#